data_AF-A0A812MZP5-F1
#
_entry.id   AF-A0A812MZP5-F1
#
_cell.length_a   1.000
_cell.length_b   1.000
_cell.length_c   1.000
_cell.angle_alpha   90.00
_cell.angle_beta   90.00
_cell.angle_gamma   90.00
#
_symmetry.space_group_name_H-M   'P 1'
#
loop_
_entity.id
_entity.type
_entity.pdbx_description
1 polymer ?
#
loop_
_entity_poly.entity_id
_entity_poly.type
_entity_poly.pdbx_seq_one_letter_code
_entity_poly.pdbx_strand_id
1 'polypeptide(L)'
;MALPPRWEFRDRAFGSPGIWRPFHEAVSAEINALVRRGQRRGNVSINGADFAVDLQDMVAMPTEQYAVPRMLRKSVRQPNVNKKALKVLYQKYADELPPADHPAGADGISGEKFLEFFKDLEVDPGTDVAALALASACNAAEMGVFRRREFICGCAALEVDNLADLRTKMAQLRDQVVSGQALADVYTYTFGVALDPPCKVLPLEEAAQYWALLLPHWSLREDFCEP
;
A
#
# COMPACT_ATOMS: atom_id res chain seq x y z
N MET A 1 5.70 -2.31 9.62
CA MET A 1 6.56 -1.15 9.33
C MET A 1 5.63 0.02 9.15
N ALA A 2 5.83 1.13 9.88
CA ALA A 2 5.01 2.33 9.68
C ALA A 2 5.21 2.81 8.24
N LEU A 3 4.14 3.27 7.58
CA LEU A 3 4.25 3.97 6.30
C LEU A 3 5.35 5.04 6.39
N PRO A 4 6.17 5.24 5.33
CA PRO A 4 7.23 6.23 5.37
C PRO A 4 6.62 7.59 5.72
N PRO A 5 7.24 8.33 6.64
CA PRO A 5 6.66 9.56 7.16
C PRO A 5 6.46 10.57 6.03
N ARG A 6 5.27 11.16 5.94
CA ARG A 6 5.00 12.20 4.95
C ARG A 6 5.47 13.54 5.50
N TRP A 7 5.92 14.40 4.63
CA TRP A 7 6.32 15.76 4.99
C TRP A 7 5.21 16.73 4.61
N GLU A 8 4.97 17.71 5.46
CA GLU A 8 4.02 18.78 5.19
C GLU A 8 4.77 20.12 5.23
N PHE A 9 4.30 21.07 4.43
CA PHE A 9 4.82 22.43 4.42
C PHE A 9 3.72 23.45 4.71
N ARG A 10 4.14 24.61 5.22
CA ARG A 10 3.30 25.80 5.29
C ARG A 10 4.02 26.98 4.67
N ASP A 11 3.33 27.71 3.81
CA ASP A 11 3.79 29.01 3.31
C ASP A 11 3.60 30.05 4.42
N ARG A 12 4.67 30.75 4.79
CA ARG A 12 4.58 31.81 5.81
C ARG A 12 4.16 33.12 5.14
N ALA A 13 2.86 33.27 4.87
CA ALA A 13 2.31 34.55 4.44
C ALA A 13 2.26 35.53 5.63
N PHE A 14 2.56 36.80 5.39
CA PHE A 14 2.54 37.83 6.44
C PHE A 14 1.11 37.97 7.00
N GLY A 15 0.93 37.74 8.30
CA GLY A 15 -0.34 37.98 9.01
C GLY A 15 -1.36 36.84 9.07
N SER A 16 -1.07 35.63 8.58
CA SER A 16 -1.96 34.46 8.71
C SER A 16 -1.17 33.20 9.09
N PRO A 17 -1.67 32.32 9.98
CA PRO A 17 -0.96 31.11 10.41
C PRO A 17 -0.73 30.06 9.31
N GLY A 18 -1.28 30.27 8.09
CA GLY A 18 -1.10 29.37 6.95
C GLY A 18 -1.77 28.00 7.15
N ILE A 19 -1.94 27.23 6.07
CA ILE A 19 -2.46 25.86 6.13
C ILE A 19 -1.31 24.90 5.84
N TRP A 20 -1.20 23.84 6.64
CA TRP A 20 -0.26 22.75 6.38
C TRP A 20 -0.74 21.94 5.17
N ARG A 21 0.10 21.83 4.16
CA ARG A 21 -0.15 21.08 2.93
C ARG A 21 0.83 19.92 2.84
N PRO A 22 0.38 18.69 2.52
CA PRO A 22 1.29 17.57 2.30
C PRO A 22 2.14 17.80 1.06
N PHE A 23 3.40 17.39 1.12
CA PHE A 23 4.21 17.21 -0.08
C PHE A 23 3.72 16.01 -0.88
N HIS A 24 4.03 16.03 -2.18
CA HIS A 24 3.89 14.86 -3.03
C HIS A 24 4.76 13.70 -2.51
N GLU A 25 4.38 12.47 -2.83
CA GLU A 25 5.02 11.27 -2.29
C GLU A 25 6.51 11.18 -2.65
N ALA A 26 6.85 11.50 -3.90
CA ALA A 26 8.23 11.56 -4.38
C ALA A 26 9.11 12.52 -3.54
N VAL A 27 8.61 13.72 -3.27
CA VAL A 27 9.29 14.75 -2.47
C VAL A 27 9.46 14.28 -1.02
N SER A 28 8.41 13.66 -0.44
CA SER A 28 8.51 13.07 0.90
C SER A 28 9.54 11.94 0.95
N ALA A 29 9.67 11.13 -0.11
CA ALA A 29 10.64 10.05 -0.20
C ALA A 29 12.09 10.57 -0.30
N GLU A 30 12.32 11.67 -1.03
CA GLU A 30 13.62 12.35 -1.10
C GLU A 30 14.04 12.92 0.25
N ILE A 31 13.14 13.63 0.94
CA ILE A 31 13.42 14.15 2.29
C ILE A 31 13.68 12.99 3.27
N ASN A 32 12.94 11.88 3.16
CA ASN A 32 13.20 10.68 3.94
C ASN A 32 14.55 10.02 3.61
N ALA A 33 15.03 10.13 2.37
CA ALA A 33 16.37 9.67 1.99
C ALA A 33 17.46 10.54 2.64
N LEU A 34 17.28 11.87 2.68
CA LEU A 34 18.19 12.79 3.39
C LEU A 34 18.30 12.45 4.88
N VAL A 35 17.15 12.24 5.54
CA VAL A 35 17.10 11.83 6.95
C VAL A 35 17.81 10.49 7.19
N ARG A 36 17.57 9.49 6.32
CA ARG A 36 18.23 8.18 6.42
C ARG A 36 19.75 8.27 6.25
N ARG A 37 20.23 9.20 5.43
CA ARG A 37 21.66 9.47 5.19
C ARG A 37 22.30 10.31 6.31
N GLY A 38 21.54 10.77 7.30
CA GLY A 38 22.03 11.67 8.35
C GLY A 38 22.40 13.06 7.85
N GLN A 39 21.96 13.44 6.64
CA GLN A 39 22.23 14.75 6.07
C GLN A 39 21.28 15.78 6.69
N ARG A 40 21.82 16.91 7.13
CA ARG A 40 21.03 18.01 7.74
C ARG A 40 20.47 18.98 6.71
N ARG A 41 21.09 19.05 5.53
CA ARG A 41 20.71 19.91 4.42
C ARG A 41 20.71 19.13 3.12
N GLY A 42 19.80 19.47 2.20
CA GLY A 42 19.75 18.88 0.87
C GLY A 42 18.85 19.69 -0.06
N ASN A 43 18.98 19.45 -1.36
CA ASN A 43 18.15 20.10 -2.37
C ASN A 43 17.05 19.14 -2.81
N VAL A 44 15.84 19.65 -2.95
CA VAL A 44 14.64 18.90 -3.33
C VAL A 44 13.86 19.73 -4.33
N SER A 45 13.45 19.12 -5.45
CA SER A 45 12.68 19.81 -6.49
C SER A 45 11.18 19.60 -6.25
N ILE A 46 10.42 20.69 -6.18
CA ILE A 46 8.96 20.68 -5.95
C ILE A 46 8.29 21.43 -7.09
N ASN A 47 7.53 20.73 -7.94
CA ASN A 47 6.80 21.29 -9.08
C ASN A 47 7.67 22.17 -10.01
N GLY A 48 8.93 21.77 -10.23
CA GLY A 48 9.87 22.49 -11.11
C GLY A 48 10.64 23.63 -10.45
N ALA A 49 10.40 23.92 -9.18
CA ALA A 49 11.22 24.85 -8.39
C ALA A 49 12.13 24.08 -7.43
N ASP A 50 13.40 24.47 -7.35
CA ASP A 50 14.37 23.88 -6.45
C ASP A 50 14.29 24.52 -5.06
N PHE A 51 14.34 23.66 -4.03
CA PHE A 51 14.31 24.08 -2.63
C PHE A 51 15.51 23.51 -1.89
N ALA A 52 16.25 24.38 -1.21
CA ALA A 52 17.21 23.99 -0.20
C ALA A 52 16.45 23.67 1.10
N VAL A 53 16.35 22.39 1.42
CA VAL A 53 15.76 21.85 2.64
C VAL A 53 16.80 21.84 3.75
N ASP A 54 16.51 22.55 4.84
CA ASP A 54 17.24 22.47 6.11
C ASP A 54 16.38 21.71 7.13
N LEU A 55 16.83 20.52 7.52
CA LEU A 55 16.15 19.64 8.45
C LEU A 55 16.44 19.97 9.93
N GLN A 56 17.45 20.80 10.19
CA GLN A 56 17.72 21.33 11.52
C GLN A 56 16.74 22.46 11.85
N ASP A 57 16.57 23.39 10.91
CA ASP A 57 15.66 24.53 11.07
C ASP A 57 14.22 24.21 10.65
N MET A 58 14.01 23.04 10.02
CA MET A 58 12.73 22.58 9.49
C MET A 58 12.15 23.59 8.49
N VAL A 59 12.96 24.00 7.52
CA VAL A 59 12.60 24.99 6.50
C VAL A 59 13.03 24.51 5.10
N ALA A 60 12.21 24.77 4.09
CA ALA A 60 12.59 24.69 2.69
C ALA A 60 12.67 26.11 2.11
N MET A 61 13.87 26.50 1.69
CA MET A 61 14.18 27.78 1.07
C MET A 61 14.17 27.59 -0.45
N PRO A 62 13.31 28.27 -1.21
CA PRO A 62 13.41 28.28 -2.67
C PRO A 62 14.75 28.88 -3.08
N THR A 63 15.41 28.32 -4.10
CA THR A 63 16.67 28.87 -4.62
C THR A 63 16.49 30.16 -5.43
N GLU A 64 15.26 30.52 -5.78
CA GLU A 64 14.92 31.77 -6.45
C GLU A 64 14.96 32.97 -5.50
N GLN A 65 15.45 34.12 -5.98
CA GLN A 65 15.46 35.36 -5.20
C GLN A 65 14.01 35.83 -4.94
N TYR A 66 13.73 36.25 -3.69
CA TYR A 66 12.47 36.81 -3.19
C TYR A 66 11.34 35.84 -2.81
N ALA A 67 11.56 34.53 -2.85
CA ALA A 67 10.54 33.57 -2.45
C ALA A 67 10.53 33.32 -0.93
N VAL A 68 9.34 33.13 -0.36
CA VAL A 68 9.14 33.00 1.10
C VAL A 68 9.57 31.61 1.61
N PRO A 69 10.29 31.53 2.76
CA PRO A 69 10.61 30.26 3.39
C PRO A 69 9.35 29.44 3.71
N ARG A 70 9.38 28.16 3.34
CA ARG A 70 8.34 27.20 3.71
C ARG A 70 8.75 26.47 4.98
N MET A 71 7.94 26.53 6.03
CA MET A 71 8.21 25.72 7.22
C MET A 71 7.77 24.28 6.96
N LEU A 72 8.59 23.35 7.41
CA LEU A 72 8.40 21.92 7.24
C LEU A 72 7.95 21.31 8.57
N ARG A 73 7.11 20.28 8.49
CA ARG A 73 6.90 19.36 9.60
C ARG A 73 6.83 17.93 9.10
N LYS A 74 7.30 17.03 9.95
CA LYS A 74 7.13 15.61 9.75
C LYS A 74 5.72 15.21 10.18
N SER A 75 4.88 14.87 9.22
CA SER A 75 3.54 14.31 9.46
C SER A 75 3.66 12.79 9.46
N VAL A 76 3.87 12.23 10.65
CA VAL A 76 3.74 10.80 10.85
C VAL A 76 2.27 10.54 11.10
N ARG A 77 1.47 10.25 10.07
CA ARG A 77 0.18 9.58 10.30
C ARG A 77 0.54 8.22 10.90
N GLN A 78 0.46 8.12 12.22
CA GLN A 78 0.46 6.82 12.86
C GLN A 78 -0.91 6.23 12.56
N PRO A 79 -0.98 5.09 11.87
CA PRO A 79 -2.26 4.44 11.64
C PRO A 79 -2.94 4.23 12.99
N ASN A 80 -4.17 4.72 13.13
CA ASN A 80 -4.93 4.65 14.38
C ASN A 80 -5.45 3.22 14.60
N VAL A 81 -4.53 2.32 14.87
CA VAL A 81 -4.76 0.87 14.86
C VAL A 81 -4.30 0.30 16.19
N ASN A 82 -5.17 -0.43 16.87
CA ASN A 82 -4.81 -1.10 18.09
C ASN A 82 -3.90 -2.30 17.79
N LYS A 83 -2.59 -2.09 17.94
CA LYS A 83 -1.55 -3.12 17.70
C LYS A 83 -1.79 -4.42 18.47
N LYS A 84 -2.42 -4.36 19.65
CA LYS A 84 -2.74 -5.58 20.44
C LYS A 84 -3.88 -6.34 19.79
N ALA A 85 -4.97 -5.66 19.40
CA ALA A 85 -6.09 -6.28 18.73
C ALA A 85 -5.67 -6.90 17.38
N LEU A 86 -4.88 -6.16 16.60
CA LEU A 86 -4.37 -6.66 15.32
C LEU A 86 -3.47 -7.91 15.49
N LYS A 87 -2.66 -7.95 16.55
CA LYS A 87 -1.85 -9.13 16.87
C LYS A 87 -2.73 -10.33 17.23
N VAL A 88 -3.80 -10.12 18.02
CA VAL A 88 -4.75 -11.18 18.38
C VAL A 88 -5.48 -11.69 17.13
N LEU A 89 -5.90 -10.79 16.24
CA LEU A 89 -6.52 -11.16 14.96
C LEU A 89 -5.57 -12.03 14.12
N TYR A 90 -4.32 -11.60 13.94
CA TYR A 90 -3.32 -12.39 13.21
C TYR A 90 -3.11 -13.77 13.85
N GLN A 91 -2.94 -13.83 15.17
CA GLN A 91 -2.70 -15.09 15.88
C GLN A 91 -3.83 -16.11 15.76
N LYS A 92 -5.07 -15.68 15.50
CA LYS A 92 -6.19 -16.60 15.26
C LYS A 92 -6.00 -17.45 14.00
N TYR A 93 -5.33 -16.91 12.98
CA TYR A 93 -5.16 -17.54 11.68
C TYR A 93 -3.70 -17.84 11.32
N ALA A 94 -2.75 -17.54 12.21
CA ALA A 94 -1.33 -17.74 11.94
C ALA A 94 -0.94 -19.22 12.10
N ASP A 95 -0.27 -19.75 11.08
CA ASP A 95 0.37 -21.07 11.06
C ASP A 95 1.86 -20.94 10.69
N GLU A 96 2.62 -22.02 10.89
CA GLU A 96 4.01 -22.11 10.43
C GLU A 96 4.07 -22.27 8.91
N LEU A 97 4.90 -21.45 8.26
CA LEU A 97 5.12 -21.43 6.82
C LEU A 97 6.50 -21.97 6.47
N PRO A 98 6.61 -22.98 5.58
CA PRO A 98 7.86 -23.34 4.94
C PRO A 98 8.21 -22.35 3.80
N PRO A 99 9.50 -22.04 3.54
CA PRO A 99 10.69 -22.32 4.34
C PRO A 99 10.81 -21.40 5.56
N ALA A 100 11.26 -21.94 6.70
CA ALA A 100 11.42 -21.17 7.94
C ALA A 100 12.43 -20.01 7.84
N ASP A 101 13.37 -20.10 6.88
CA ASP A 101 14.44 -19.11 6.70
C ASP A 101 13.99 -17.89 5.86
N HIS A 102 12.71 -17.79 5.51
CA HIS A 102 12.23 -16.71 4.65
C HIS A 102 12.36 -15.32 5.33
N PRO A 103 12.87 -14.29 4.65
CA PRO A 103 13.15 -12.97 5.24
C PRO A 103 11.92 -12.23 5.80
N ALA A 104 10.72 -12.65 5.43
CA ALA A 104 9.46 -12.08 5.93
C ALA A 104 8.83 -12.87 7.10
N GLY A 105 9.46 -13.95 7.56
CA GLY A 105 9.07 -14.76 8.73
C GLY A 105 8.73 -16.20 8.37
N ALA A 106 8.93 -17.09 9.36
CA ALA A 106 8.54 -18.50 9.34
C ALA A 106 7.05 -18.72 9.67
N ASP A 107 6.30 -17.65 9.93
CA ASP A 107 4.89 -17.68 10.29
C ASP A 107 4.03 -16.78 9.38
N GLY A 108 2.81 -17.25 9.10
CA GLY A 108 1.83 -16.52 8.31
C GLY A 108 0.52 -17.28 8.16
N ILE A 109 -0.41 -16.71 7.40
CA ILE A 109 -1.73 -17.27 7.14
C ILE A 109 -1.68 -17.95 5.77
N SER A 110 -1.92 -19.26 5.70
CA SER A 110 -1.94 -20.02 4.45
C SER A 110 -2.92 -21.19 4.53
N GLY A 111 -3.12 -21.91 3.43
CA GLY A 111 -3.85 -23.17 3.41
C GLY A 111 -5.24 -23.07 4.04
N GLU A 112 -5.55 -23.95 5.00
CA GLU A 112 -6.85 -23.98 5.68
C GLU A 112 -7.13 -22.68 6.46
N LYS A 113 -6.13 -22.08 7.10
CA LYS A 113 -6.30 -20.82 7.83
C LYS A 113 -6.56 -19.63 6.94
N PHE A 114 -6.00 -19.63 5.74
CA PHE A 114 -6.31 -18.63 4.72
C PHE A 114 -7.78 -18.73 4.31
N LEU A 115 -8.28 -19.95 4.05
CA LEU A 115 -9.68 -20.16 3.73
C LEU A 115 -10.61 -19.81 4.91
N GLU A 116 -10.23 -20.16 6.15
CA GLU A 116 -10.97 -19.81 7.37
C GLU A 116 -11.06 -18.28 7.54
N PHE A 117 -9.97 -17.56 7.30
CA PHE A 117 -9.91 -16.10 7.35
C PHE A 117 -10.86 -15.45 6.35
N PHE A 118 -10.85 -15.89 5.10
CA PHE A 118 -11.76 -15.34 4.08
C PHE A 118 -13.22 -15.75 4.30
N LYS A 119 -13.47 -16.96 4.81
CA LYS A 119 -14.80 -17.40 5.25
C LYS A 119 -15.36 -16.48 6.33
N ASP A 120 -14.55 -16.14 7.34
CA ASP A 120 -14.93 -15.23 8.42
C ASP A 120 -15.15 -13.79 7.91
N LEU A 121 -14.51 -13.40 6.80
CA LEU A 121 -14.78 -12.15 6.10
C LEU A 121 -16.02 -12.18 5.20
N GLU A 122 -16.65 -13.35 5.01
CA GLU A 122 -17.77 -13.56 4.07
C GLU A 122 -17.39 -13.18 2.62
N VAL A 123 -16.14 -13.47 2.25
CA VAL A 123 -15.58 -13.21 0.92
C VAL A 123 -14.99 -14.50 0.37
N ASP A 124 -15.28 -14.82 -0.89
CA ASP A 124 -14.66 -15.95 -1.58
C ASP A 124 -13.36 -15.49 -2.27
N PRO A 125 -12.18 -15.99 -1.85
CA PRO A 125 -10.91 -15.55 -2.41
C PRO A 125 -10.69 -15.99 -3.87
N GLY A 126 -11.43 -16.99 -4.35
CA GLY A 126 -11.33 -17.46 -5.74
C GLY A 126 -12.17 -16.66 -6.73
N THR A 127 -13.24 -16.01 -6.26
CA THR A 127 -14.23 -15.36 -7.14
C THR A 127 -14.43 -13.86 -6.86
N ASP A 128 -13.88 -13.33 -5.78
CA ASP A 128 -14.06 -11.92 -5.40
C ASP A 128 -12.79 -11.10 -5.60
N VAL A 129 -12.89 -10.04 -6.42
CA VAL A 129 -11.80 -9.09 -6.67
C VAL A 129 -11.34 -8.37 -5.39
N ALA A 130 -12.19 -8.27 -4.37
CA ALA A 130 -11.82 -7.70 -3.07
C ALA A 130 -10.69 -8.49 -2.40
N ALA A 131 -10.59 -9.80 -2.63
CA ALA A 131 -9.50 -10.62 -2.10
C ALA A 131 -8.15 -10.26 -2.74
N LEU A 132 -8.12 -10.06 -4.06
CA LEU A 132 -6.94 -9.57 -4.78
C LEU A 132 -6.56 -8.16 -4.34
N ALA A 133 -7.55 -7.28 -4.13
CA ALA A 133 -7.32 -5.94 -3.63
C ALA A 133 -6.73 -5.93 -2.21
N LEU A 134 -7.23 -6.79 -1.32
CA LEU A 134 -6.65 -6.98 0.02
C LEU A 134 -5.21 -7.52 -0.08
N ALA A 135 -4.97 -8.49 -0.97
CA ALA A 135 -3.65 -9.05 -1.16
C ALA A 135 -2.64 -8.02 -1.66
N SER A 136 -3.06 -7.19 -2.62
CA SER A 136 -2.32 -6.04 -3.11
C SER A 136 -2.04 -5.01 -2.00
N ALA A 137 -3.04 -4.68 -1.17
CA ALA A 137 -2.86 -3.77 -0.03
C ALA A 137 -1.89 -4.30 1.04
N CYS A 138 -1.86 -5.61 1.25
CA CYS A 138 -0.88 -6.30 2.10
C CYS A 138 0.50 -6.44 1.43
N ASN A 139 0.60 -6.16 0.12
CA ASN A 139 1.77 -6.42 -0.71
C ASN A 139 2.27 -7.86 -0.52
N ALA A 140 1.35 -8.82 -0.58
CA ALA A 140 1.66 -10.23 -0.40
C ALA A 140 2.55 -10.73 -1.54
N ALA A 141 3.59 -11.48 -1.19
CA ALA A 141 4.56 -11.95 -2.18
C ALA A 141 4.07 -13.18 -2.96
N GLU A 142 3.17 -13.96 -2.37
CA GLU A 142 2.75 -15.27 -2.87
C GLU A 142 1.23 -15.39 -2.82
N MET A 143 0.65 -16.05 -3.83
CA MET A 143 -0.79 -16.29 -3.87
C MET A 143 -1.21 -17.24 -2.74
N GLY A 144 -2.32 -16.93 -2.05
CA GLY A 144 -2.84 -17.78 -0.98
C GLY A 144 -2.05 -17.72 0.34
N VAL A 145 -1.07 -16.81 0.46
CA VAL A 145 -0.23 -16.67 1.64
C VAL A 145 -0.18 -15.21 2.11
N PHE A 146 -0.41 -15.00 3.40
CA PHE A 146 -0.11 -13.75 4.07
C PHE A 146 0.96 -13.95 5.13
N ARG A 147 2.20 -13.54 4.85
CA ARG A 147 3.25 -13.58 5.87
C ARG A 147 2.94 -12.56 6.95
N ARG A 148 3.42 -12.82 8.17
CA ARG A 148 3.18 -11.95 9.33
C ARG A 148 3.37 -10.46 9.04
N ARG A 149 4.49 -10.13 8.40
CA ARG A 149 4.83 -8.74 8.11
C ARG A 149 3.82 -8.12 7.14
N GLU A 150 3.44 -8.85 6.10
CA GLU A 150 2.51 -8.41 5.05
C GLU A 150 1.14 -8.13 5.66
N PHE A 151 0.59 -9.10 6.40
CA PHE A 151 -0.71 -8.98 7.05
C PHE A 151 -0.77 -7.78 8.00
N ILE A 152 0.19 -7.67 8.92
CA ILE A 152 0.20 -6.60 9.92
C ILE A 152 0.40 -5.23 9.25
N CYS A 153 1.21 -5.13 8.19
CA CYS A 153 1.41 -3.88 7.47
C CYS A 153 0.18 -3.49 6.64
N GLY A 154 -0.44 -4.44 5.95
CA GLY A 154 -1.63 -4.22 5.14
C GLY A 154 -2.81 -3.76 5.99
N CYS A 155 -3.13 -4.49 7.07
CA CYS A 155 -4.18 -4.06 8.00
C CYS A 155 -3.88 -2.69 8.62
N ALA A 156 -2.61 -2.40 8.95
CA ALA A 156 -2.25 -1.09 9.46
C ALA A 156 -2.42 0.03 8.39
N ALA A 157 -2.10 -0.25 7.13
CA ALA A 157 -2.29 0.70 6.02
C ALA A 157 -3.76 0.94 5.71
N LEU A 158 -4.61 -0.09 5.89
CA LEU A 158 -6.06 -0.01 5.76
C LEU A 158 -6.77 0.58 6.98
N GLU A 159 -6.01 0.86 8.05
CA GLU A 159 -6.51 1.35 9.35
C GLU A 159 -7.56 0.44 9.99
N VAL A 160 -7.36 -0.89 9.90
CA VAL A 160 -8.24 -1.91 10.47
C VAL A 160 -7.53 -2.75 11.53
N ASP A 161 -8.21 -3.01 12.65
CA ASP A 161 -7.67 -3.79 13.76
C ASP A 161 -8.58 -4.94 14.24
N ASN A 162 -9.75 -5.11 13.61
CA ASN A 162 -10.70 -6.17 13.90
C ASN A 162 -11.40 -6.67 12.63
N LEU A 163 -12.05 -7.84 12.74
CA LEU A 163 -12.67 -8.53 11.60
C LEU A 163 -13.88 -7.77 11.01
N ALA A 164 -14.66 -7.08 11.84
CA ALA A 164 -15.85 -6.36 11.39
C ALA A 164 -15.49 -5.13 10.53
N ASP A 165 -14.48 -4.39 10.95
CA ASP A 165 -13.95 -3.26 10.18
C ASP A 165 -13.29 -3.74 8.89
N LEU A 166 -12.55 -4.85 8.95
CA LEU A 166 -11.96 -5.45 7.75
C LEU A 166 -13.03 -5.91 6.76
N ARG A 167 -14.13 -6.52 7.21
CA ARG A 167 -15.28 -6.87 6.34
C ARG A 167 -15.89 -5.65 5.66
N THR A 168 -16.07 -4.56 6.40
CA THR A 168 -16.54 -3.28 5.83
C THR A 168 -15.54 -2.75 4.80
N LYS A 169 -14.25 -2.90 5.07
CA LYS A 169 -13.17 -2.51 4.16
C LYS A 169 -13.15 -3.33 2.87
N MET A 170 -13.48 -4.62 2.92
CA MET A 170 -13.57 -5.46 1.72
C MET A 170 -14.57 -4.90 0.71
N ALA A 171 -15.72 -4.39 1.16
CA ALA A 171 -16.69 -3.75 0.27
C ALA A 171 -16.12 -2.49 -0.39
N GLN A 172 -15.40 -1.66 0.37
CA GLN A 172 -14.74 -0.46 -0.17
C GLN A 172 -13.65 -0.81 -1.18
N LEU A 173 -12.84 -1.84 -0.91
CA LEU A 173 -11.79 -2.30 -1.81
C LEU A 173 -12.39 -2.80 -3.12
N ARG A 174 -13.52 -3.51 -3.07
CA ARG A 174 -14.25 -3.95 -4.26
C ARG A 174 -14.65 -2.76 -5.13
N ASP A 175 -15.30 -1.76 -4.53
CA ASP A 175 -15.75 -0.56 -5.24
C ASP A 175 -14.57 0.23 -5.84
N GLN A 176 -13.44 0.29 -5.15
CA GLN A 176 -12.22 0.96 -5.64
C GLN A 176 -11.64 0.29 -6.89
N VAL A 177 -11.69 -1.04 -6.97
CA VAL A 177 -11.24 -1.75 -8.17
C VAL A 177 -12.25 -1.59 -9.31
N VAL A 178 -13.53 -1.80 -9.04
CA VAL A 178 -14.60 -1.71 -10.05
C VAL A 178 -14.74 -0.30 -10.62
N SER A 179 -14.57 0.74 -9.80
CA SER A 179 -14.57 2.15 -10.24
C SER A 179 -13.30 2.58 -10.97
N GLY A 180 -12.29 1.70 -11.06
CA GLY A 180 -11.02 1.97 -11.71
C GLY A 180 -9.98 2.70 -10.86
N GLN A 181 -10.32 3.14 -9.63
CA GLN A 181 -9.41 3.88 -8.76
C GLN A 181 -8.15 3.08 -8.38
N ALA A 182 -8.32 1.79 -8.06
CA ALA A 182 -7.25 0.89 -7.68
C ALA A 182 -6.91 -0.17 -8.75
N LEU A 183 -7.63 -0.15 -9.88
CA LEU A 183 -7.55 -1.20 -10.88
C LEU A 183 -6.14 -1.38 -11.44
N ALA A 184 -5.43 -0.30 -11.78
CA ALA A 184 -4.10 -0.38 -12.37
C ALA A 184 -3.09 -1.06 -11.42
N ASP A 185 -3.14 -0.72 -10.14
CA ASP A 185 -2.24 -1.27 -9.12
C ASP A 185 -2.57 -2.73 -8.84
N VAL A 186 -3.85 -3.07 -8.67
CA VAL A 186 -4.30 -4.44 -8.42
C VAL A 186 -4.06 -5.33 -9.63
N TYR A 187 -4.27 -4.83 -10.85
CA TYR A 187 -4.00 -5.56 -12.09
C TYR A 187 -2.51 -5.90 -12.23
N THR A 188 -1.64 -4.91 -12.05
CA THR A 188 -0.17 -5.11 -12.13
C THR A 188 0.32 -6.07 -11.06
N TYR A 189 -0.20 -5.93 -9.84
CA TYR A 189 0.07 -6.83 -8.73
C TYR A 189 -0.35 -8.27 -9.04
N THR A 190 -1.58 -8.46 -9.54
CA THR A 190 -2.16 -9.79 -9.80
C THR A 190 -1.31 -10.56 -10.79
N PHE A 191 -0.86 -9.92 -11.87
CA PHE A 191 0.06 -10.55 -12.83
C PHE A 191 1.38 -10.97 -12.18
N GLY A 192 1.92 -10.16 -11.27
CA GLY A 192 3.17 -10.46 -10.56
C GLY A 192 3.08 -11.69 -9.66
N VAL A 193 1.96 -11.87 -8.95
CA VAL A 193 1.76 -13.02 -8.05
C VAL A 193 1.17 -14.26 -8.73
N ALA A 194 0.56 -14.10 -9.91
CA ALA A 194 0.05 -15.21 -10.71
C ALA A 194 1.17 -15.90 -11.52
N LEU A 195 2.29 -15.22 -11.78
CA LEU A 195 3.42 -15.82 -12.47
C LEU A 195 4.23 -16.71 -11.53
N ASP A 196 4.26 -18.01 -11.82
CA ASP A 196 5.17 -18.95 -11.16
C ASP A 196 6.62 -18.75 -11.65
N PRO A 197 7.58 -18.36 -10.79
CA PRO A 197 8.98 -18.27 -11.22
C PRO A 197 9.53 -19.65 -11.62
N PRO A 198 10.32 -19.78 -12.71
CA PRO A 198 10.91 -18.72 -13.53
C PRO A 198 10.10 -18.34 -14.78
N CYS A 199 8.82 -18.74 -14.86
CA CYS A 199 7.97 -18.48 -16.02
C CYS A 199 7.80 -16.98 -16.22
N LYS A 200 7.83 -16.56 -17.49
CA LYS A 200 7.64 -15.16 -17.91
C LYS A 200 6.30 -14.94 -18.61
N VAL A 201 5.50 -16.00 -18.74
CA VAL A 201 4.24 -16.02 -19.48
C VAL A 201 3.21 -16.70 -18.60
N LEU A 202 2.07 -16.05 -18.43
CA LEU A 202 0.89 -16.62 -17.78
C LEU A 202 0.04 -17.33 -18.84
N PRO A 203 -0.43 -18.57 -18.60
CA PRO A 203 -1.33 -19.25 -19.52
C PRO A 203 -2.59 -18.44 -19.80
N LEU A 204 -3.09 -18.49 -21.04
CA LEU A 204 -4.28 -17.73 -21.44
C LEU A 204 -5.50 -18.09 -20.59
N GLU A 205 -5.68 -19.36 -20.24
CA GLU A 205 -6.79 -19.83 -19.41
C GLU A 205 -6.78 -19.23 -17.99
N GLU A 206 -5.60 -19.03 -17.40
CA GLU A 206 -5.45 -18.37 -16.11
C GLU A 206 -5.63 -16.87 -16.23
N ALA A 207 -5.03 -16.25 -17.26
CA ALA A 207 -5.20 -14.84 -17.55
C ALA A 207 -6.68 -14.47 -17.75
N ALA A 208 -7.44 -15.32 -18.46
CA ALA A 208 -8.87 -15.16 -18.70
C ALA A 208 -9.68 -15.16 -17.38
N GLN A 209 -9.32 -16.01 -16.41
CA GLN A 209 -9.95 -16.02 -15.09
C GLN A 209 -9.69 -14.71 -14.33
N TYR A 210 -8.45 -14.21 -14.32
CA TYR A 210 -8.15 -12.93 -13.69
C TYR A 210 -8.84 -11.75 -14.40
N TRP A 211 -8.91 -11.76 -15.73
CA TRP A 211 -9.66 -10.74 -16.47
C TRP A 211 -11.16 -10.79 -16.17
N ALA A 212 -11.74 -11.96 -15.95
CA ALA A 212 -13.13 -12.08 -15.53
C ALA A 212 -13.39 -11.39 -14.18
N LEU A 213 -12.42 -11.45 -13.26
CA LEU A 213 -12.50 -10.82 -11.93
C LEU A 213 -12.20 -9.32 -11.97
N LEU A 214 -11.13 -8.92 -12.66
CA LEU A 214 -10.62 -7.55 -12.67
C LEU A 214 -11.40 -6.65 -13.63
N LEU A 215 -11.93 -7.21 -14.72
CA LEU A 215 -12.57 -6.47 -15.81
C LEU A 215 -14.00 -6.99 -16.06
N PRO A 216 -14.92 -6.90 -15.07
CA PRO A 216 -16.26 -7.47 -15.18
C PRO A 216 -17.12 -6.82 -16.28
N HIS A 217 -16.80 -5.60 -16.69
CA HIS A 217 -17.53 -4.85 -17.73
C HIS A 217 -16.86 -4.90 -19.11
N TRP A 218 -15.81 -5.69 -19.30
CA TRP A 218 -15.13 -5.79 -20.58
C TRP A 218 -15.89 -6.71 -21.54
N SER A 219 -16.65 -6.11 -22.46
CA SER A 219 -17.55 -6.80 -23.37
C SER A 219 -16.85 -7.64 -24.46
N LEU A 220 -15.60 -7.34 -24.78
CA LEU A 220 -14.82 -8.03 -25.82
C LEU A 220 -13.93 -9.15 -25.23
N ARG A 221 -14.10 -9.49 -23.95
CA ARG A 221 -13.23 -10.45 -23.26
C ARG A 221 -13.30 -11.84 -23.88
N GLU A 222 -14.50 -12.31 -24.20
CA GLU A 222 -14.70 -13.64 -24.78
C GLU A 222 -14.03 -13.72 -26.15
N ASP A 223 -14.35 -12.78 -27.05
CA ASP A 223 -13.72 -12.66 -28.38
C ASP A 223 -12.19 -12.54 -28.30
N PHE A 224 -11.65 -11.88 -27.28
CA PHE A 224 -10.21 -11.72 -27.09
C PHE A 224 -9.53 -13.02 -26.62
N CYS A 225 -10.24 -13.88 -25.91
CA CYS A 225 -9.72 -15.16 -25.41
C CYS A 225 -9.92 -16.31 -26.40
N GLU A 226 -10.60 -16.09 -27.53
CA GLU A 226 -10.70 -17.07 -28.62
C GLU A 226 -9.34 -17.19 -29.36
N PRO A 227 -8.87 -18.43 -29.62
CA PRO A 227 -7.56 -18.69 -30.24
C PRO A 227 -7.49 -18.45 -31.76
#